data_AF-A0A7C4WEZ5-F1
#
_entry.id   AF-A0A7C4WEZ5-F1
#
_cell.length_a   1.000
_cell.length_b   1.000
_cell.length_c   1.000
_cell.angle_alpha   90.00
_cell.angle_beta   90.00
_cell.angle_gamma   90.00
#
_symmetry.space_group_name_H-M   'P 1'
#
loop_
_entity.id
_entity.type
_entity.pdbx_description
1 polymer ?
#
loop_
_entity_poly.entity_id
_entity_poly.type
_entity_poly.pdbx_seq_one_letter_code
_entity_poly.pdbx_strand_id
1 'polypeptide(L)'
;MYFSFLGVILILLISFIIGALYLHIFIKIFGGEGNFPSTMTAVAISSTPSFLLGWIPFVNIVGILYGIYIMLIGISILHKVSMGKALGIIVVATLVGIVIGAVIGIVFLPMILKKKL
;
A
#
# COMPACT_ATOMS: atom_id res chain seq x y z
N MET A 1 -0.10 10.87 26.77
CA MET A 1 0.96 11.02 25.75
C MET A 1 1.48 9.67 25.25
N TYR A 2 1.97 8.77 26.12
CA TYR A 2 2.43 7.42 25.70
C TYR A 2 1.35 6.49 25.15
N PHE A 3 0.13 6.51 25.73
CA PHE A 3 -1.00 5.70 25.25
C PHE A 3 -1.39 6.07 23.80
N SER A 4 -1.30 7.35 23.46
CA SER A 4 -1.56 7.87 22.12
C SER A 4 -0.47 7.47 21.12
N PHE A 5 0.80 7.47 21.54
CA PHE A 5 1.92 7.05 20.70
C PHE A 5 1.86 5.55 20.35
N LEU A 6 1.59 4.70 21.34
CA LEU A 6 1.41 3.27 21.11
C LEU A 6 0.21 2.99 20.20
N GLY A 7 -0.89 3.72 20.38
CA GLY A 7 -2.06 3.64 19.52
C GLY A 7 -1.74 3.98 18.05
N VAL A 8 -0.93 5.02 17.80
CA VAL A 8 -0.51 5.38 16.44
C VAL A 8 0.33 4.28 15.81
N ILE A 9 1.30 3.71 16.54
CA ILE A 9 2.11 2.60 16.02
C ILE A 9 1.25 1.39 15.67
N LEU A 10 0.29 1.04 16.54
CA LEU A 10 -0.63 -0.07 16.28
C LEU A 10 -1.47 0.17 15.02
N ILE A 11 -2.02 1.37 14.85
CA ILE A 11 -2.78 1.73 13.64
C ILE A 11 -1.91 1.62 12.40
N LEU A 12 -0.65 2.08 12.44
CA LEU A 12 0.29 1.99 11.32
C LEU A 12 0.59 0.53 10.96
N LEU A 13 0.87 -0.32 11.96
CA LEU A 13 1.14 -1.75 11.74
C LEU A 13 -0.09 -2.48 11.18
N ILE A 14 -1.28 -2.21 11.72
CA ILE A 14 -2.52 -2.81 11.22
C ILE A 14 -2.79 -2.36 9.78
N SER A 15 -2.63 -1.06 9.50
CA SER A 15 -2.80 -0.51 8.15
C SER A 15 -1.83 -1.14 7.16
N PHE A 16 -0.59 -1.38 7.58
CA PHE A 16 0.44 -2.04 6.79
C PHE A 16 0.07 -3.48 6.44
N ILE A 17 -0.41 -4.26 7.41
CA ILE A 17 -0.88 -5.64 7.20
C ILE A 17 -2.10 -5.67 6.28
N ILE A 18 -3.07 -4.78 6.49
CA ILE A 18 -4.27 -4.67 5.66
C ILE A 18 -3.89 -4.31 4.21
N GLY A 19 -2.97 -3.36 4.01
CA GLY A 19 -2.50 -2.96 2.69
C GLY A 19 -1.80 -4.10 1.94
N ALA A 20 -0.98 -4.90 2.65
CA ALA A 20 -0.38 -6.09 2.07
C ALA A 20 -1.41 -7.17 1.75
N LEU A 21 -2.43 -7.36 2.61
CA LEU A 21 -3.49 -8.34 2.38
C LEU A 21 -4.32 -7.96 1.16
N TYR A 22 -4.65 -6.68 1.06
CA TYR A 22 -5.30 -6.09 -0.11
C TYR A 22 -4.51 -6.40 -1.38
N LEU A 23 -3.21 -6.09 -1.42
CA LEU A 23 -2.37 -6.39 -2.58
C LEU A 23 -2.27 -7.90 -2.86
N HIS A 24 -2.20 -8.74 -1.82
CA HIS A 24 -2.13 -10.19 -1.95
C HIS A 24 -3.36 -10.77 -2.67
N ILE A 25 -4.55 -10.21 -2.41
CA ILE A 25 -5.79 -10.59 -3.12
C ILE A 25 -5.64 -10.36 -4.62
N PHE A 26 -5.14 -9.20 -5.06
CA PHE A 26 -4.92 -8.94 -6.49
C PHE A 26 -3.85 -9.86 -7.06
N ILE A 27 -2.75 -10.09 -6.35
CA ILE A 27 -1.74 -11.05 -6.80
C ILE A 27 -2.37 -12.42 -7.06
N LYS A 28 -3.26 -12.89 -6.18
CA LYS A 28 -3.96 -14.17 -6.35
C LYS A 28 -4.99 -14.17 -7.47
N ILE A 29 -5.77 -13.10 -7.62
CA ILE A 29 -6.73 -12.95 -8.75
C ILE A 29 -5.99 -13.05 -10.08
N PHE A 30 -4.81 -12.46 -10.18
CA PHE A 30 -4.01 -12.51 -11.39
C PHE A 30 -3.15 -13.79 -11.49
N GLY A 31 -3.26 -14.75 -10.57
CA GLY A 31 -2.54 -16.03 -10.63
C GLY A 31 -1.06 -15.94 -10.32
N GLY A 32 -0.65 -15.03 -9.44
CA GLY A 32 0.70 -15.00 -8.86
C GLY A 32 0.90 -16.11 -7.82
N GLU A 33 2.06 -16.75 -7.85
CA GLU A 33 2.47 -17.79 -6.90
C GLU A 33 2.83 -17.19 -5.52
N GLY A 34 3.48 -17.94 -4.63
CA GLY A 34 3.93 -17.43 -3.33
C GLY A 34 2.85 -17.29 -2.27
N ASN A 35 3.23 -16.96 -1.04
CA ASN A 35 2.33 -16.87 0.11
C ASN A 35 2.22 -15.43 0.62
N PHE A 36 1.34 -15.19 1.61
CA PHE A 36 1.17 -13.87 2.19
C PHE A 36 2.48 -13.27 2.76
N PRO A 37 3.35 -14.03 3.46
CA PRO A 37 4.69 -13.57 3.84
C PRO A 37 5.53 -13.04 2.68
N SER A 38 5.47 -13.65 1.49
CA SER A 38 6.13 -13.12 0.29
C SER A 38 5.65 -11.71 -0.08
N THR A 39 4.33 -11.47 -0.01
CA THR A 39 3.76 -10.15 -0.26
C THR A 39 4.15 -9.15 0.83
N MET A 40 4.12 -9.55 2.09
CA MET A 40 4.59 -8.72 3.21
C MET A 40 6.05 -8.30 3.01
N THR A 41 6.92 -9.21 2.58
CA THR A 41 8.33 -8.91 2.28
C THR A 41 8.45 -7.90 1.14
N ALA A 42 7.71 -8.09 0.03
CA ALA A 42 7.70 -7.14 -1.08
C ALA A 42 7.28 -5.73 -0.63
N VAL A 43 6.21 -5.64 0.17
CA VAL A 43 5.67 -4.37 0.68
C VAL A 43 6.63 -3.72 1.68
N ALA A 44 7.26 -4.49 2.57
CA ALA A 44 8.18 -3.95 3.58
C ALA A 44 9.44 -3.37 2.94
N ILE A 45 10.07 -4.13 2.04
CA ILE A 45 11.30 -3.68 1.39
C ILE A 45 11.02 -2.48 0.49
N SER A 46 9.91 -2.48 -0.27
CA SER A 46 9.53 -1.35 -1.12
C SER A 46 9.10 -0.09 -0.37
N SER A 47 8.61 -0.21 0.86
CA SER A 47 8.26 0.94 1.70
C SER A 47 9.48 1.59 2.36
N THR A 48 10.58 0.85 2.49
CA THR A 48 11.81 1.31 3.18
C THR A 48 12.36 2.63 2.63
N PRO A 49 12.50 2.85 1.31
CA PRO A 49 12.96 4.13 0.76
C PRO A 49 12.08 5.31 1.18
N SER A 50 10.77 5.12 1.23
CA SER A 50 9.83 6.16 1.68
C SER A 50 9.94 6.42 3.18
N PHE A 51 10.20 5.40 4.01
CA PHE A 51 10.44 5.60 5.43
C PHE A 51 11.77 6.31 5.72
N LEU A 52 12.81 6.05 4.93
CA LEU A 52 14.13 6.68 5.10
C LEU A 52 14.18 8.10 4.55
N LEU A 53 13.55 8.35 3.39
CA LEU A 53 13.68 9.60 2.65
C LEU A 53 12.42 10.49 2.71
N GLY A 54 11.29 9.96 3.17
CA GLY A 54 10.00 10.63 3.09
C GLY A 54 9.86 11.88 3.95
N TRP A 55 10.72 12.03 4.97
CA TRP A 55 10.75 13.22 5.82
C TRP A 55 11.52 14.40 5.18
N ILE A 56 12.29 14.16 4.12
CA ILE A 56 13.08 15.18 3.44
C ILE A 56 12.22 15.81 2.32
N PRO A 57 11.95 17.13 2.37
CA PRO A 57 11.21 17.82 1.31
C PRO A 57 11.86 17.60 -0.06
N PHE A 58 11.04 17.45 -1.11
CA PHE A 58 11.42 17.17 -2.51
C PHE A 58 12.10 15.82 -2.77
N VAL A 59 12.92 15.31 -1.83
CA VAL A 59 13.59 14.01 -1.93
C VAL A 59 12.62 12.85 -1.71
N ASN A 60 11.52 13.08 -0.99
CA ASN A 60 10.45 12.10 -0.82
C ASN A 60 9.93 11.52 -2.16
N ILE A 61 9.93 12.30 -3.24
CA ILE A 61 9.53 11.85 -4.59
C ILE A 61 10.44 10.71 -5.07
N VAL A 62 11.75 10.83 -4.82
CA VAL A 62 12.73 9.79 -5.18
C VAL A 62 12.45 8.51 -4.39
N GLY A 63 12.17 8.64 -3.09
CA GLY A 63 11.80 7.51 -2.24
C GLY A 63 10.53 6.78 -2.72
N ILE A 64 9.53 7.51 -3.21
CA ILE A 64 8.30 6.94 -3.76
C ILE A 64 8.60 6.20 -5.07
N LEU A 65 9.28 6.85 -6.02
CA LEU A 65 9.58 6.25 -7.33
C LEU A 65 10.44 5.00 -7.19
N TYR A 66 11.48 5.06 -6.34
CA TYR A 66 12.32 3.90 -6.07
C TYR A 66 11.54 2.80 -5.33
N GLY A 67 10.65 3.16 -4.40
CA GLY A 67 9.77 2.21 -3.73
C GLY A 67 8.88 1.45 -4.72
N ILE A 68 8.28 2.15 -5.70
CA ILE A 68 7.47 1.52 -6.76
C ILE A 68 8.31 0.52 -7.58
N TYR A 69 9.53 0.91 -7.95
CA TYR A 69 10.46 0.04 -8.68
C TYR A 69 10.79 -1.24 -7.88
N ILE A 70 11.09 -1.11 -6.59
CA ILE A 70 11.36 -2.25 -5.71
C ILE A 70 10.12 -3.11 -5.50
N MET A 71 8.93 -2.51 -5.38
CA MET A 71 7.66 -3.26 -5.31
C MET A 71 7.46 -4.09 -6.57
N LEU A 72 7.69 -3.51 -7.74
CA LEU A 72 7.55 -4.19 -9.03
C LEU A 72 8.47 -5.42 -9.13
N ILE A 73 9.75 -5.25 -8.79
CA ILE A 73 10.71 -6.35 -8.74
C ILE A 73 10.29 -7.40 -7.70
N GLY A 74 9.95 -6.95 -6.49
CA GLY A 74 9.56 -7.82 -5.39
C GLY A 74 8.37 -8.69 -5.76
N ILE A 75 7.34 -8.12 -6.38
CA ILE A 75 6.19 -8.89 -6.86
C ILE A 75 6.60 -9.85 -7.98
N SER A 76 7.35 -9.37 -8.98
CA SER A 76 7.76 -10.21 -10.11
C SER A 76 8.54 -11.45 -9.66
N ILE A 77 9.52 -11.27 -8.77
CA ILE A 77 10.37 -12.36 -8.28
C ILE A 77 9.61 -13.25 -7.29
N LEU A 78 9.02 -12.66 -6.25
CA LEU A 78 8.45 -13.43 -5.13
C LEU A 78 7.12 -14.11 -5.48
N HIS A 79 6.42 -13.61 -6.49
CA HIS A 79 5.16 -14.19 -6.97
C HIS A 79 5.27 -14.81 -8.38
N LYS A 80 6.49 -14.92 -8.93
CA LYS A 80 6.79 -15.55 -10.23
C LYS A 80 5.91 -15.08 -11.38
N VAL A 81 5.69 -13.76 -11.45
CA VAL A 81 4.97 -13.12 -12.55
C VAL A 81 5.92 -12.28 -13.38
N SER A 82 5.62 -12.12 -14.67
CA SER A 82 6.41 -11.21 -15.52
C SER A 82 6.32 -9.77 -15.00
N MET A 83 7.31 -8.94 -15.31
CA MET A 83 7.32 -7.52 -14.94
C MET A 83 6.05 -6.79 -15.40
N GLY A 84 5.61 -7.01 -16.64
CA GLY A 84 4.37 -6.40 -17.16
C GLY A 84 3.12 -6.81 -16.37
N LYS A 85 3.07 -8.07 -15.92
CA LYS A 85 1.97 -8.57 -15.10
C LYS A 85 2.03 -8.03 -13.67
N ALA A 86 3.22 -7.91 -13.08
CA ALA A 86 3.42 -7.25 -11.79
C ALA A 86 2.98 -5.78 -11.84
N LEU A 87 3.33 -5.07 -12.91
CA LEU A 87 2.90 -3.68 -13.13
C LEU A 87 1.37 -3.61 -13.24
N GLY A 88 0.75 -4.49 -14.01
CA GLY A 88 -0.71 -4.58 -14.13
C GLY A 88 -1.40 -4.82 -12.78
N ILE A 89 -0.86 -5.74 -11.96
CA ILE A 89 -1.37 -6.00 -10.61
C ILE A 89 -1.30 -4.74 -9.75
N ILE A 90 -0.15 -4.05 -9.71
CA ILE A 90 0.03 -2.83 -8.93
C ILE A 90 -0.95 -1.75 -9.39
N VAL A 91 -1.01 -1.47 -10.70
CA VAL A 91 -1.87 -0.42 -11.25
C VAL A 91 -3.34 -0.71 -10.98
N VAL A 92 -3.80 -1.95 -11.23
CA VAL A 92 -5.20 -2.33 -10.98
C VAL A 92 -5.53 -2.25 -9.50
N ALA A 93 -4.66 -2.76 -8.62
CA ALA A 93 -4.84 -2.65 -7.18
C ALA A 93 -4.89 -1.18 -6.73
N THR A 94 -4.02 -0.31 -7.23
CA THR A 94 -4.04 1.12 -6.89
C THR A 94 -5.32 1.80 -7.38
N LEU A 95 -5.75 1.57 -8.62
CA LEU A 95 -6.96 2.17 -9.19
C LEU A 95 -8.22 1.74 -8.42
N VAL A 96 -8.35 0.44 -8.10
CA VAL A 96 -9.48 -0.04 -7.30
C VAL A 96 -9.46 0.59 -5.90
N GLY A 97 -8.28 0.75 -5.29
CA GLY A 97 -8.14 1.40 -3.98
C GLY A 97 -8.57 2.86 -4.00
N ILE A 98 -8.21 3.60 -5.06
CA ILE A 98 -8.63 4.99 -5.28
C ILE A 98 -10.15 5.08 -5.41
N VAL A 99 -10.77 4.19 -6.21
CA VAL A 99 -12.23 4.19 -6.39
C VAL A 99 -12.95 3.89 -5.07
N ILE A 100 -12.51 2.88 -4.33
CA ILE A 100 -13.08 2.54 -3.01
C ILE A 100 -12.94 3.74 -2.06
N GLY A 101 -11.76 4.36 -1.97
CA GLY A 101 -11.52 5.52 -1.13
C GLY A 101 -12.40 6.72 -1.51
N ALA A 102 -12.57 6.99 -2.81
CA ALA A 102 -13.42 8.06 -3.31
C ALA A 102 -14.90 7.82 -2.97
N VAL A 103 -15.40 6.59 -3.16
CA VAL A 103 -16.79 6.22 -2.82
C VAL A 103 -17.05 6.38 -1.32
N ILE A 104 -16.14 5.88 -0.48
CA ILE A 104 -16.24 6.06 0.98
C ILE A 104 -16.24 7.55 1.32
N GLY A 105 -15.34 8.34 0.72
CA GLY A 105 -15.30 9.79 0.90
C GLY A 105 -16.64 10.45 0.58
N ILE A 106 -17.22 10.17 -0.59
CA ILE A 106 -18.50 10.76 -1.02
C ILE A 106 -19.66 10.36 -0.11
N VAL A 107 -19.72 9.11 0.35
CA VAL A 107 -20.82 8.62 1.21
C VAL A 107 -20.75 9.18 2.62
N PHE A 108 -19.55 9.28 3.21
CA PHE A 108 -19.38 9.68 4.61
C PHE A 108 -19.17 11.19 4.80
N LEU A 109 -18.68 11.91 3.78
CA LEU A 109 -18.46 13.36 3.86
C LEU A 109 -19.71 14.14 4.27
N PRO A 110 -20.92 13.89 3.73
CA PRO A 110 -22.14 14.59 4.16
C PRO A 110 -22.50 14.34 5.62
N MET A 111 -22.21 13.14 6.13
CA MET A 111 -22.48 12.73 7.51
C MET A 111 -21.58 13.49 8.50
N ILE A 112 -20.34 13.76 8.10
CA ILE A 112 -19.37 14.54 8.89
C ILE A 112 -19.73 16.04 8.85
N LEU A 113 -20.13 16.55 7.68
CA LEU A 113 -20.50 17.97 7.50
C LEU A 113 -21.78 18.34 8.26
N LYS A 114 -22.79 17.45 8.29
CA LYS A 114 -24.03 17.66 9.07
C LYS A 114 -23.81 17.72 10.58
N LYS A 115 -22.71 17.15 11.10
CA LYS A 115 -22.40 17.16 12.53
C LYS A 115 -21.79 18.48 13.02
N LYS A 116 -21.50 19.41 12.09
CA LYS A 116 -20.86 20.73 12.36
C LYS A 116 -21.81 21.93 12.18
N LEU A 117 -23.04 21.73 11.72
CA LEU A 117 -24.10 22.74 11.59
C LEU A 117 -25.16 22.49 12.68
#